data_AF-A0A6G2UZP0-F1
#
_entry.id   AF-A0A6G2UZP0-F1
#
_cell.length_a   1.000
_cell.length_b   1.000
_cell.length_c   1.000
_cell.angle_alpha   90.00
_cell.angle_beta   90.00
_cell.angle_gamma   90.00
#
_symmetry.space_group_name_H-M   'P 1'
#
loop_
_entity.id
_entity.type
_entity.pdbx_description
1 polymer ?
#
loop_
_entity_poly.entity_id
_entity_poly.type
_entity_poly.pdbx_seq_one_letter_code
_entity_poly.pdbx_strand_id
1 'polypeptide(L)'
;MRITCERARWWLPWAVVLAALTAWGGWPGAAEAADGGKRVWPLAGRPSVVRGWEPPAGPYGPGHRGVDLAAAPGTEVRAAAAGRVSFAGAVAGRGVVSVELAGTGD
;
A
#
# COMPACT_ATOMS: atom_id res chain seq x y z
N MET A 1 -2.07 3.05 10.20
CA MET A 1 -1.03 2.18 9.62
C MET A 1 0.15 3.06 9.26
N ARG A 2 1.24 3.02 10.03
CA ARG A 2 2.44 3.82 9.79
C ARG A 2 3.37 3.00 8.94
N ILE A 3 3.74 3.47 7.74
CA ILE A 3 4.78 2.85 6.93
C ILE A 3 6.01 3.74 7.06
N THR A 4 6.85 3.46 8.06
CA THR A 4 8.19 4.03 8.14
C THR A 4 9.08 3.27 7.17
N CYS A 5 9.69 3.99 6.22
CA CYS A 5 10.68 3.43 5.31
C CYS A 5 12.00 3.29 6.07
N GLU A 6 12.20 2.14 6.68
CA GLU A 6 13.48 1.74 7.27
C GLU A 6 13.99 0.45 6.62
N ARG A 7 15.25 0.50 6.17
CA ARG A 7 15.99 -0.60 5.56
C ARG A 7 15.87 -1.87 6.41
N ALA A 8 15.27 -2.93 5.88
CA ALA A 8 15.35 -4.27 6.46
C ALA A 8 15.95 -5.24 5.44
N ARG A 9 17.13 -5.73 5.77
CA ARG A 9 17.93 -6.72 5.05
C ARG A 9 17.26 -8.09 5.27
N TRP A 10 16.74 -8.72 4.22
CA TRP A 10 16.18 -10.08 4.30
C TRP A 10 17.02 -11.04 3.45
N TRP A 11 18.05 -11.61 4.09
CA TRP A 11 18.59 -12.92 3.72
C TRP A 11 18.47 -13.80 4.97
N LEU A 12 17.38 -14.55 5.07
CA LEU A 12 17.30 -15.73 5.92
C LEU A 12 16.50 -16.81 5.14
N PRO A 13 17.09 -18.00 4.92
CA PRO A 13 16.51 -19.05 4.09
C PRO A 13 15.26 -19.67 4.74
N TRP A 14 14.29 -19.96 3.88
CA TRP A 14 12.93 -20.47 4.06
C TRP A 14 12.75 -21.80 4.82
N ALA A 15 13.77 -22.32 5.51
CA ALA A 15 13.79 -23.71 5.97
C ALA A 15 13.50 -23.95 7.47
N VAL A 16 13.24 -22.93 8.29
CA VAL A 16 12.91 -23.13 9.71
C VAL A 16 11.73 -22.26 10.10
N VAL A 17 10.52 -22.84 10.07
CA VAL A 17 9.49 -22.84 11.14
C VAL A 17 8.25 -23.51 10.53
N LEU A 18 8.27 -24.85 10.50
CA LEU A 18 7.12 -25.72 10.21
C LEU A 18 6.50 -26.27 11.53
N ALA A 19 6.66 -25.57 12.66
CA ALA A 19 6.32 -26.08 13.98
C ALA A 19 5.68 -25.05 14.93
N ALA A 20 4.80 -24.19 14.44
CA ALA A 20 3.98 -23.29 15.28
C ALA A 20 2.51 -23.19 14.81
N LEU A 21 1.98 -24.26 14.20
CA LEU A 21 0.63 -24.33 13.63
C LEU A 21 -0.51 -24.47 14.66
N THR A 22 -0.26 -24.33 15.97
CA THR A 22 -1.31 -24.41 17.00
C THR A 22 -1.36 -23.23 17.96
N ALA A 23 -0.54 -22.19 17.75
CA ALA A 23 -0.52 -20.99 18.61
C ALA A 23 -0.75 -19.68 17.85
N TRP A 24 -1.31 -19.72 16.65
CA TRP A 24 -1.96 -18.56 16.03
C TRP A 24 -3.40 -18.47 16.53
N GLY A 25 -3.53 -18.22 17.84
CA GLY A 25 -4.78 -17.80 18.43
C GLY A 25 -5.26 -16.54 17.74
N GLY A 26 -6.34 -16.68 16.98
CA GLY A 26 -7.17 -15.61 16.46
C GLY A 26 -6.43 -14.56 15.65
N TRP A 27 -6.63 -14.56 14.33
CA TRP A 27 -6.59 -13.31 13.58
C TRP A 27 -7.50 -12.34 14.34
N PRO A 28 -7.02 -11.24 14.96
CA PRO A 28 -7.93 -10.28 15.56
C PRO A 28 -8.87 -9.87 14.43
N GLY A 29 -10.17 -10.10 14.67
CA GLY A 29 -11.23 -9.94 13.69
C GLY A 29 -10.96 -8.69 12.89
N ALA A 30 -11.05 -8.81 11.57
CA ALA A 30 -10.92 -7.70 10.63
C ALA A 30 -11.62 -6.50 11.25
N ALA A 31 -10.83 -5.57 11.79
CA ALA A 31 -11.39 -4.39 12.40
C ALA A 31 -12.21 -3.75 11.29
N GLU A 32 -13.52 -3.74 11.47
CA GLU A 32 -14.45 -3.18 10.53
C GLU A 32 -14.04 -1.72 10.39
N ALA A 33 -13.32 -1.40 9.31
CA ALA A 33 -12.78 -0.09 9.08
C ALA A 33 -13.95 0.79 8.59
N ALA A 34 -14.89 1.01 9.50
CA ALA A 34 -16.01 1.92 9.34
C ALA A 34 -15.48 3.35 9.51
N ASP A 35 -14.86 3.86 8.45
CA ASP A 35 -14.99 5.27 8.05
C ASP A 35 -15.00 5.32 6.51
N GLY A 36 -16.10 4.82 5.94
CA GLY A 36 -16.29 4.63 4.50
C GLY A 36 -16.52 5.91 3.70
N GLY A 37 -15.81 7.01 3.99
CA GLY A 37 -16.05 8.26 3.28
C GLY A 37 -14.88 9.23 3.15
N LYS A 38 -14.03 9.37 4.17
CA LYS A 38 -12.97 10.40 4.13
C LYS A 38 -11.73 9.90 3.40
N ARG A 39 -11.61 10.32 2.14
CA ARG A 39 -10.36 10.21 1.37
C ARG A 39 -9.42 11.35 1.77
N VAL A 40 -8.16 11.02 1.98
CA VAL A 40 -7.08 11.95 2.32
C VAL A 40 -5.93 11.80 1.33
N TRP A 41 -5.06 12.79 1.29
CA TRP A 41 -3.78 12.64 0.60
C TRP A 41 -2.91 11.59 1.31
N PRO A 42 -2.17 10.76 0.56
CA PRO A 42 -1.22 9.80 1.16
C PRO A 42 -0.06 10.49 1.91
N LEU A 43 0.19 11.76 1.62
CA LEU A 43 1.18 12.60 2.29
C LEU A 43 0.46 13.64 3.16
N ALA A 44 1.13 14.12 4.21
CA ALA A 44 0.57 15.17 5.06
C ALA A 44 0.24 16.44 4.27
N GLY A 45 -0.91 17.05 4.56
CA GLY A 45 -1.38 18.25 3.86
C GLY A 45 -1.81 17.98 2.42
N ARG A 46 -1.63 18.98 1.55
CA ARG A 46 -1.87 18.86 0.10
C ARG A 46 -0.53 18.84 -0.62
N PRO A 47 -0.03 17.66 -1.06
CA PRO A 47 1.27 17.55 -1.69
C PRO A 47 1.30 18.15 -3.08
N SER A 48 2.51 18.50 -3.54
CA SER A 48 2.74 18.89 -4.94
C SER A 48 2.69 17.66 -5.84
N VAL A 49 1.87 17.75 -6.89
CA VAL A 49 1.78 16.72 -7.94
C VAL A 49 2.87 17.03 -8.97
N VAL A 50 3.86 16.15 -9.08
CA VAL A 50 4.96 16.30 -10.04
C VAL A 50 4.65 15.67 -11.39
N ARG A 51 3.78 14.66 -11.40
CA ARG A 51 3.21 14.09 -12.62
C ARG A 51 1.75 13.71 -12.41
N GLY A 52 0.89 14.25 -13.27
CA GLY A 52 -0.55 13.97 -13.24
C GLY A 52 -0.90 12.61 -13.85
N TRP A 53 -2.15 12.21 -13.66
CA TRP A 53 -2.75 11.07 -14.36
C TRP A 53 -2.80 11.37 -15.86
N GLU A 54 -2.37 10.39 -16.67
CA GLU A 54 -2.38 10.45 -18.12
C GLU A 54 -3.03 9.16 -18.62
N PRO A 55 -4.32 9.19 -19.01
CA PRO A 55 -5.07 7.99 -19.35
C PRO A 55 -4.50 7.33 -20.61
N PRO A 56 -4.21 6.03 -20.59
CA PRO A 56 -3.74 5.35 -21.79
C PRO A 56 -4.88 5.17 -22.79
N ALA A 57 -4.56 5.24 -24.09
CA ALA A 57 -5.52 5.05 -25.18
C ALA A 57 -6.13 3.63 -25.22
N GLY A 58 -5.50 2.66 -24.55
CA GLY A 58 -6.01 1.30 -24.38
C GLY A 58 -5.52 0.69 -23.07
N PRO A 59 -6.00 -0.51 -22.69
CA PRO A 59 -5.68 -1.13 -21.39
C PRO A 59 -4.18 -1.26 -21.10
N TYR A 60 -3.40 -1.49 -22.17
CA TYR A 60 -1.95 -1.63 -22.16
C TYR A 60 -1.24 -0.54 -22.98
N GLY A 61 -1.94 0.54 -23.32
CA GLY A 61 -1.37 1.67 -24.06
C GLY A 61 -0.41 2.49 -23.20
N PRO A 62 0.43 3.34 -23.83
CA PRO A 62 1.29 4.27 -23.10
C PRO A 62 0.44 5.27 -22.31
N GLY A 63 0.95 5.71 -21.15
CA GLY A 63 0.31 6.69 -20.29
C GLY A 63 0.92 6.67 -18.89
N HIS A 64 0.29 7.38 -17.96
CA HIS A 64 0.69 7.45 -16.57
C HIS A 64 -0.46 6.99 -15.67
N ARG A 65 -0.34 5.74 -15.18
CA ARG A 65 -1.42 5.02 -14.50
C ARG A 65 -1.68 5.45 -13.04
N GLY A 66 -1.23 6.64 -12.66
CA GLY A 66 -1.39 7.18 -11.32
C GLY A 66 -0.97 8.64 -11.25
N VAL A 67 -0.74 9.12 -10.03
CA VAL A 67 -0.15 10.45 -9.79
C VAL A 67 1.15 10.29 -9.03
N ASP A 68 2.14 11.08 -9.40
CA ASP A 68 3.41 11.16 -8.67
C ASP A 68 3.39 12.38 -7.77
N LEU A 69 3.70 12.17 -6.49
CA LEU A 69 3.69 13.20 -5.46
C LEU A 69 5.12 13.47 -4.99
N ALA A 70 5.47 14.75 -4.82
CA ALA A 70 6.76 15.12 -4.25
C ALA A 70 6.84 14.74 -2.75
N ALA A 71 7.88 13.99 -2.38
CA ALA A 71 8.18 13.66 -0.99
C ALA A 71 9.70 13.53 -0.80
N ALA A 72 10.21 13.95 0.36
CA ALA A 72 11.60 13.68 0.73
C ALA A 72 11.76 12.20 1.14
N PRO A 73 12.93 11.58 0.94
CA PRO A 73 13.20 10.23 1.45
C PRO A 73 12.92 10.12 2.95
N GLY A 74 12.22 9.06 3.37
CA GLY A 74 11.81 8.86 4.77
C GLY A 74 10.50 9.56 5.16
N THR A 75 9.87 10.34 4.27
CA THR A 75 8.52 10.90 4.52
C THR A 75 7.52 9.78 4.75
N GLU A 76 6.72 9.89 5.80
CA GLU A 76 5.67 8.92 6.12
C GLU A 76 4.57 8.96 5.04
N VAL A 77 4.20 7.78 4.55
CA VAL A 77 3.07 7.60 3.61
C VAL A 77 1.94 6.87 4.34
N ARG A 78 0.72 7.39 4.17
CA ARG A 78 -0.51 6.88 4.79
C ARG A 78 -1.46 6.36 3.72
N ALA A 79 -2.35 5.46 4.12
CA ALA A 79 -3.42 5.01 3.23
C ALA A 79 -4.35 6.19 2.90
N ALA A 80 -4.70 6.34 1.62
CA ALA A 80 -5.59 7.42 1.17
C ALA A 80 -7.03 7.26 1.70
N ALA A 81 -7.42 6.04 2.07
CA ALA A 81 -8.71 5.72 2.66
C ALA A 81 -8.57 4.49 3.56
N ALA A 82 -9.58 4.26 4.38
CA ALA A 82 -9.72 3.03 5.15
C ALA A 82 -9.84 1.82 4.22
N GLY A 83 -9.09 0.76 4.49
CA GLY A 83 -9.08 -0.45 3.66
C GLY A 83 -8.17 -1.54 4.20
N ARG A 84 -8.14 -2.67 3.49
CA ARG A 84 -7.31 -3.83 3.82
C ARG A 84 -6.09 -3.86 2.91
N VAL A 85 -4.90 -4.10 3.46
CA VAL A 85 -3.73 -4.37 2.62
C VAL A 85 -3.91 -5.72 1.93
N SER A 86 -3.97 -5.72 0.61
CA SER A 86 -4.04 -6.93 -0.22
C SER A 86 -2.66 -7.40 -0.67
N PHE A 87 -1.68 -6.48 -0.75
CA PHE A 87 -0.30 -6.79 -1.10
C PHE A 87 0.68 -5.80 -0.47
N ALA A 88 1.83 -6.29 0.00
CA ALA A 88 2.98 -5.48 0.38
C ALA A 88 4.27 -6.24 0.04
N GLY A 89 5.10 -5.67 -0.82
CA GLY A 89 6.32 -6.36 -1.27
C GLY A 89 7.01 -5.66 -2.44
N ALA A 90 8.02 -6.32 -3.01
CA ALA A 90 8.76 -5.82 -4.16
C ALA A 90 8.08 -6.26 -5.47
N VAL A 91 7.91 -5.31 -6.40
CA VAL A 91 7.46 -5.54 -7.78
C VAL A 91 8.45 -4.88 -8.72
N ALA A 92 9.11 -5.66 -9.59
CA ALA A 92 10.16 -5.17 -10.49
C ALA A 92 11.23 -4.30 -9.79
N GLY A 93 11.63 -4.68 -8.57
CA GLY A 93 12.63 -3.96 -7.77
C GLY A 93 12.11 -2.73 -7.01
N ARG A 94 10.81 -2.42 -7.09
CA ARG A 94 10.18 -1.29 -6.38
C ARG A 94 9.31 -1.80 -5.23
N GLY A 95 9.40 -1.17 -4.06
CA GLY A 95 8.47 -1.42 -2.97
C GLY A 95 7.07 -0.92 -3.32
N VAL A 96 6.07 -1.79 -3.22
CA VAL A 96 4.68 -1.51 -3.56
C VAL A 96 3.77 -2.01 -2.43
N VAL A 97 2.75 -1.22 -2.12
CA VAL A 97 1.66 -1.58 -1.22
C VAL A 97 0.33 -1.34 -1.95
N SER A 98 -0.52 -2.35 -1.95
CA SER A 98 -1.88 -2.28 -2.50
C SER A 98 -2.89 -2.39 -1.37
N VAL A 99 -3.87 -1.50 -1.38
CA VAL A 99 -4.97 -1.45 -0.41
C VAL A 99 -6.28 -1.64 -1.14
N GLU A 100 -7.02 -2.67 -0.75
CA GLU A 100 -8.38 -2.93 -1.19
C GLU A 100 -9.35 -2.06 -0.39
N LEU A 101 -10.19 -1.31 -1.11
CA LEU A 101 -11.20 -0.43 -0.56
C LEU A 101 -12.59 -1.01 -0.85
N ALA A 102 -13.48 -0.98 0.14
CA ALA A 102 -14.86 -1.40 -0.05
C ALA A 102 -15.59 -0.48 -1.05
N GLY A 103 -16.51 -1.04 -1.85
CA GLY A 103 -17.42 -0.28 -2.72
C GLY A 103 -16.75 0.52 -3.84
N THR A 104 -15.56 0.12 -4.30
CA THR A 104 -14.84 0.77 -5.42
C THR A 104 -14.70 -0.15 -6.65
N GLY A 105 -15.32 -1.33 -6.62
CA GLY A 105 -15.14 -2.39 -7.63
C GLY A 105 -16.34 -2.71 -8.52
N ASP A 106 -17.41 -1.89 -8.47
CA ASP A 106 -18.61 -2.00 -9.32
C ASP A 106 -18.61 -0.95 -10.43
#